data_AF-A0A662MM68-F1
#
_entry.id   AF-A0A662MM68-F1
#
_cell.length_a   1.000
_cell.length_b   1.000
_cell.length_c   1.000
_cell.angle_alpha   90.00
_cell.angle_beta   90.00
_cell.angle_gamma   90.00
#
_symmetry.space_group_name_H-M   'P 1'
#
loop_
_entity.id
_entity.type
_entity.pdbx_description
1 polymer ?
#
loop_
_entity_poly.entity_id
_entity_poly.type
_entity_poly.pdbx_seq_one_letter_code
_entity_poly.pdbx_strand_id
1 'polypeptide(L)'
;MRYAVLILSFLFLPSLVYAQPYWLKEGVYFKYVAHGDHSVLFVALSNSSIYRGSYGEFFWRVIKIEDDFATVEVVLRGRNLTEEIHNELSHDEGIEKLRELVSPYEKEKPSRLEGICGIYSVRNSTWGEGMVRICNSSFSLEFSNYTYALWVGRSRSIEFVRKTIPEIEKRAIFKINLRDNTLLINGTPVGKNLL
;
A
#
# COMPACT_ATOMS: atom_id res chain seq x y z
N MET A 1 52.76 46.97 -20.22
CA MET A 1 52.55 45.80 -19.34
C MET A 1 51.61 46.17 -18.19
N ARG A 2 50.28 46.10 -18.37
CA ARG A 2 49.30 46.35 -17.28
C ARG A 2 47.96 45.60 -17.50
N TYR A 3 48.00 44.34 -17.93
CA TYR A 3 46.79 43.50 -18.07
C TYR A 3 46.92 42.14 -17.38
N ALA A 4 47.75 42.02 -16.34
CA ALA A 4 47.99 40.75 -15.65
C ALA A 4 47.23 40.57 -14.32
N VAL A 5 46.47 41.57 -13.87
CA VAL A 5 45.92 41.57 -12.48
C VAL A 5 44.43 41.24 -12.41
N LEU A 6 43.69 41.27 -13.53
CA LEU A 6 42.24 41.06 -13.54
C LEU A 6 41.78 39.61 -13.71
N ILE A 7 42.70 38.67 -13.95
CA ILE A 7 42.37 37.23 -14.14
C ILE A 7 42.51 36.45 -12.83
N LEU A 8 43.27 36.96 -11.85
CA LEU A 8 43.52 36.23 -10.60
C LEU A 8 42.37 36.28 -9.60
N SER A 9 41.45 37.25 -9.72
CA SER A 9 40.28 37.39 -8.85
C SER A 9 39.11 36.46 -9.23
N PHE A 10 39.11 35.87 -10.43
CA PHE A 10 38.13 34.85 -10.82
C PHE A 10 38.50 33.42 -10.36
N LEU A 11 39.75 33.21 -9.95
CA LEU A 11 40.23 31.92 -9.44
C LEU A 11 39.87 31.67 -7.96
N PHE A 12 39.30 32.67 -7.28
CA PHE A 12 38.77 32.56 -5.92
C PHE A 12 37.24 32.62 -5.89
N LEU A 13 36.58 32.13 -6.94
CA LEU A 13 35.19 31.69 -6.77
C LEU A 13 35.21 30.62 -5.67
N PRO A 14 34.53 30.83 -4.53
CA PRO A 14 34.42 29.78 -3.53
C PRO A 14 33.87 28.56 -4.26
N SER A 15 34.65 27.48 -4.20
CA SER A 15 34.33 26.16 -4.70
C SER A 15 32.82 25.94 -4.61
N LEU A 16 32.15 25.78 -5.77
CA LEU A 16 30.74 25.40 -5.93
C LEU A 16 30.15 24.98 -4.59
N VAL A 17 29.70 25.98 -3.82
CA VAL A 17 29.23 25.73 -2.47
C VAL A 17 28.02 24.87 -2.68
N TYR A 18 28.14 23.62 -2.24
CA TYR A 18 27.09 22.63 -2.27
C TYR A 18 25.77 23.33 -2.00
N ALA A 19 24.88 23.35 -2.99
CA ALA A 19 23.56 23.91 -2.84
C ALA A 19 22.71 22.93 -2.04
N GLN A 20 23.17 22.58 -0.83
CA GLN A 20 22.33 22.01 0.18
C GLN A 20 21.25 23.07 0.45
N PRO A 21 19.96 22.74 0.26
CA PRO A 21 18.92 23.72 0.47
C PRO A 21 19.05 24.29 1.89
N TYR A 22 19.04 25.62 2.04
CA TYR A 22 19.25 26.29 3.33
C TYR A 22 18.26 25.83 4.42
N TRP A 23 17.13 25.27 4.00
CA TRP A 23 16.09 24.74 4.85
C TRP A 23 16.34 23.29 5.30
N LEU A 24 17.28 22.55 4.69
CA LEU A 24 17.54 21.15 5.00
C LEU A 24 18.56 21.02 6.14
N LYS A 25 18.07 20.78 7.35
CA LYS A 25 18.85 20.58 8.59
C LYS A 25 18.26 19.45 9.42
N GLU A 26 19.04 18.95 10.37
CA GLU A 26 18.55 17.94 11.32
C GLU A 26 17.29 18.42 12.04
N GLY A 27 16.34 17.51 12.21
CA GLY A 27 15.04 17.78 12.82
C GLY A 27 14.00 18.39 11.89
N VAL A 28 14.36 18.82 10.68
CA VAL A 28 13.37 19.26 9.69
C VAL A 28 12.47 18.10 9.31
N TYR A 29 11.18 18.39 9.27
CA TYR A 29 10.16 17.41 8.97
C TYR A 29 9.14 18.01 8.00
N PHE A 30 8.47 17.11 7.33
CA PHE A 30 7.29 17.38 6.52
C PHE A 30 6.25 16.35 6.91
N LYS A 31 5.02 16.82 7.02
CA LYS A 31 3.86 16.01 7.36
C LYS A 31 2.77 16.32 6.35
N TYR A 32 2.37 15.29 5.61
CA TYR A 32 1.21 15.34 4.76
C TYR A 32 0.11 14.51 5.39
N VAL A 33 -1.09 15.07 5.47
CA VAL A 33 -2.28 14.39 6.00
C VAL A 33 -3.38 14.47 4.96
N ALA A 34 -3.96 13.32 4.65
CA ALA A 34 -5.17 13.21 3.85
C ALA A 34 -6.31 12.73 4.74
N HIS A 35 -7.48 13.37 4.60
CA HIS A 35 -8.68 13.03 5.34
C HIS A 35 -9.90 13.12 4.42
N GLY A 36 -10.85 12.19 4.58
CA GLY A 36 -12.09 12.10 3.81
C GLY A 36 -12.28 10.70 3.21
N ASP A 37 -13.51 10.34 2.88
CA ASP A 37 -13.81 9.00 2.35
C ASP A 37 -13.03 8.72 1.06
N HIS A 38 -12.37 7.57 1.01
CA HIS A 38 -11.48 7.16 -0.09
C HIS A 38 -10.34 8.14 -0.40
N SER A 39 -9.99 9.05 0.53
CA SER A 39 -8.90 10.02 0.36
C SER A 39 -7.50 9.38 0.35
N VAL A 40 -7.39 8.11 0.74
CA VAL A 40 -6.13 7.41 0.92
C VAL A 40 -6.13 6.13 0.12
N LEU A 41 -5.07 5.95 -0.66
CA LEU A 41 -4.78 4.74 -1.43
C LEU A 41 -3.33 4.31 -1.14
N PHE A 42 -3.15 3.12 -0.58
CA PHE A 42 -1.85 2.46 -0.56
C PHE A 42 -1.89 1.24 -1.47
N VAL A 43 -0.83 1.06 -2.27
CA VAL A 43 -0.66 -0.13 -3.09
C VAL A 43 0.55 -0.88 -2.56
N ALA A 44 0.33 -2.08 -2.02
CA ALA A 44 1.42 -2.96 -1.64
C ALA A 44 1.92 -3.71 -2.87
N LEU A 45 3.14 -3.39 -3.29
CA LEU A 45 3.77 -4.00 -4.47
C LEU A 45 4.04 -5.51 -4.31
N SER A 46 4.10 -6.02 -3.08
CA SER A 46 4.43 -7.42 -2.79
C SER A 46 3.33 -8.42 -3.14
N ASN A 47 2.07 -8.00 -3.11
CA ASN A 47 0.92 -8.90 -3.25
C ASN A 47 -0.28 -8.23 -3.95
N SER A 48 -0.05 -7.09 -4.61
CA SER A 48 -1.08 -6.29 -5.27
C SER A 48 -2.25 -5.89 -4.36
N SER A 49 -2.08 -5.93 -3.03
CA SER A 49 -3.11 -5.47 -2.11
C SER A 49 -3.31 -3.97 -2.26
N ILE A 50 -4.57 -3.56 -2.38
CA ILE A 50 -4.98 -2.17 -2.44
C ILE A 50 -5.63 -1.82 -1.10
N TYR A 51 -5.09 -0.83 -0.41
CA TYR A 51 -5.67 -0.32 0.83
C TYR A 51 -6.35 1.01 0.55
N ARG A 52 -7.63 1.13 0.87
CA ARG A 52 -8.41 2.36 0.76
C ARG A 52 -8.91 2.79 2.12
N GLY A 53 -8.82 4.06 2.48
CA GLY A 53 -9.45 4.50 3.72
C GLY A 53 -9.65 6.00 3.83
N SER A 54 -10.03 6.41 5.03
CA SER A 54 -10.50 7.77 5.30
C SER A 54 -9.44 8.69 5.93
N TYR A 55 -8.32 8.14 6.38
CA TYR A 55 -7.23 8.89 7.00
C TYR A 55 -5.86 8.30 6.66
N GLY A 56 -4.93 9.16 6.25
CA GLY A 56 -3.58 8.79 5.92
C GLY A 56 -2.61 9.90 6.30
N GLU A 57 -1.49 9.54 6.88
CA GLU A 57 -0.43 10.44 7.29
C GLU A 57 0.90 9.94 6.73
N PHE A 58 1.57 10.79 5.96
CA PHE A 58 2.95 10.59 5.56
C PHE A 58 3.81 11.62 6.29
N PHE A 59 4.67 11.12 7.16
CA PHE A 59 5.61 11.93 7.92
C PHE A 59 7.02 11.56 7.48
N TRP A 60 7.85 12.55 7.16
CA TRP A 60 9.29 12.35 7.02
C TRP A 60 10.04 13.29 7.96
N ARG A 61 11.22 12.89 8.42
CA ARG A 61 12.08 13.72 9.28
C ARG A 61 13.54 13.45 8.99
N VAL A 62 14.31 14.50 8.82
CA VAL A 62 15.77 14.42 8.75
C VAL A 62 16.29 14.11 10.15
N ILE A 63 16.88 12.93 10.31
CA ILE A 63 17.52 12.50 11.57
C ILE A 63 18.92 13.08 11.65
N LYS A 64 19.67 13.04 10.54
CA LYS A 64 21.09 13.36 10.51
C LYS A 64 21.51 13.86 9.13
N ILE A 65 22.44 14.80 9.07
CA ILE A 65 23.12 15.17 7.82
C ILE A 65 24.62 15.03 8.02
N GLU A 66 25.24 14.18 7.21
CA GLU A 66 26.70 13.97 7.22
C GLU A 66 27.22 13.88 5.80
N ASP A 67 28.32 14.58 5.55
CA ASP A 67 28.93 14.73 4.23
C ASP A 67 27.88 15.14 3.18
N ASP A 68 27.53 14.23 2.29
CA ASP A 68 26.57 14.41 1.20
C ASP A 68 25.28 13.61 1.41
N PHE A 69 25.01 13.14 2.63
CA PHE A 69 23.89 12.27 2.91
C PHE A 69 22.99 12.83 3.99
N ALA A 70 21.68 12.87 3.71
CA ALA A 70 20.65 13.01 4.73
C ALA A 70 20.12 11.63 5.12
N THR A 71 20.18 11.28 6.40
CA THR A 71 19.46 10.13 6.94
C THR A 71 18.06 10.58 7.34
N VAL A 72 17.04 9.94 6.77
CA VAL A 72 15.64 10.33 6.91
C VAL A 72 14.84 9.18 7.52
N GLU A 73 14.04 9.48 8.54
CA GLU A 73 12.97 8.62 9.04
C GLU A 73 11.70 8.95 8.25
N VAL A 74 11.01 7.92 7.77
CA VAL A 74 9.68 8.03 7.19
C VAL A 74 8.72 7.16 7.98
N VAL A 75 7.55 7.73 8.29
CA VAL A 75 6.43 7.05 8.92
C VAL A 75 5.21 7.22 8.03
N LEU A 76 4.64 6.11 7.59
CA LEU A 76 3.37 6.06 6.89
C LEU A 76 2.32 5.48 7.85
N ARG A 77 1.24 6.22 8.08
CA ARG A 77 0.10 5.76 8.87
C ARG A 77 -1.16 5.81 8.04
N GLY A 78 -2.03 4.84 8.24
CA GLY A 78 -3.40 4.90 7.73
C GLY A 78 -4.36 4.30 8.72
N ARG A 79 -5.58 4.82 8.76
CA ARG A 79 -6.65 4.36 9.65
C ARG A 79 -7.94 4.13 8.89
N ASN A 80 -8.79 3.28 9.43
CA ASN A 80 -10.07 2.88 8.83
C ASN A 80 -9.86 2.46 7.36
N LEU A 81 -8.88 1.58 7.16
CA LEU A 81 -8.52 1.08 5.86
C LEU A 81 -9.39 -0.12 5.51
N THR A 82 -9.59 -0.33 4.22
CA THR A 82 -10.15 -1.52 3.61
C THR A 82 -9.08 -2.07 2.69
N GLU A 83 -8.61 -3.28 2.98
CA GLU A 83 -7.70 -4.00 2.09
C GLU A 83 -8.53 -4.81 1.09
N GLU A 84 -8.24 -4.63 -0.20
CA GLU A 84 -8.80 -5.37 -1.32
C GLU A 84 -7.68 -6.15 -2.02
N ILE A 85 -7.92 -7.43 -2.26
CA ILE A 85 -7.03 -8.34 -2.97
C ILE A 85 -7.82 -8.98 -4.10
N HIS A 86 -7.23 -8.97 -5.29
CA HIS A 86 -7.78 -9.62 -6.48
C HIS A 86 -6.76 -10.61 -7.00
N ASN A 87 -7.15 -11.88 -7.09
CA ASN A 87 -6.35 -12.92 -7.72
C ASN A 87 -7.08 -13.43 -8.95
N GLU A 88 -6.38 -13.46 -10.08
CA GLU A 88 -6.84 -14.17 -11.27
C GLU A 88 -6.39 -15.62 -11.17
N LEU A 89 -7.34 -16.54 -11.29
CA LEU A 89 -7.11 -17.97 -11.31
C LEU A 89 -7.46 -18.51 -12.69
N SER A 90 -6.85 -19.63 -13.06
CA SER A 90 -7.32 -20.38 -14.22
C SER A 90 -8.76 -20.87 -14.00
N HIS A 91 -9.42 -21.26 -15.08
CA HIS A 91 -10.76 -21.83 -15.01
C HIS A 91 -10.81 -23.07 -14.11
N ASP A 92 -9.86 -23.99 -14.30
CA ASP A 92 -9.82 -25.28 -13.59
C ASP A 92 -9.55 -25.09 -12.09
N GLU A 93 -8.58 -24.24 -11.73
CA GLU A 93 -8.31 -23.89 -10.32
C GLU A 93 -9.55 -23.26 -9.66
N GLY A 94 -10.27 -22.41 -10.40
CA GLY A 94 -11.51 -21.81 -9.90
C GLY A 94 -12.62 -22.84 -9.66
N ILE A 95 -12.77 -23.84 -10.53
CA ILE A 95 -13.74 -24.93 -10.33
C ILE A 95 -13.39 -25.76 -9.10
N GLU A 96 -12.12 -26.16 -8.97
CA GLU A 96 -11.65 -26.95 -7.83
C GLU A 96 -11.93 -26.22 -6.53
N LYS A 97 -11.50 -24.96 -6.45
CA LYS A 97 -11.71 -24.11 -5.28
C LYS A 97 -13.19 -23.85 -4.99
N LEU A 98 -14.02 -23.68 -6.02
CA LEU A 98 -15.47 -23.54 -5.84
C LEU A 98 -16.07 -24.80 -5.21
N ARG A 99 -15.68 -26.00 -5.66
CA ARG A 99 -16.14 -27.26 -5.06
C ARG A 99 -15.75 -27.36 -3.60
N GLU A 100 -14.51 -27.02 -3.27
CA GLU A 100 -14.03 -27.03 -1.88
C GLU A 100 -14.86 -26.11 -0.99
N LEU A 101 -15.11 -24.87 -1.45
CA LEU A 101 -15.90 -23.87 -0.72
C LEU A 101 -17.37 -24.25 -0.55
N VAL A 102 -17.95 -24.94 -1.54
CA VAL A 102 -19.35 -25.37 -1.52
C VAL A 102 -19.54 -26.66 -0.72
N SER A 103 -18.54 -27.53 -0.63
CA SER A 103 -18.61 -28.85 0.02
C SER A 103 -19.23 -28.86 1.43
N PRO A 104 -19.00 -27.88 2.32
CA PRO A 104 -19.61 -27.87 3.64
C PRO A 104 -21.14 -27.68 3.60
N TYR A 105 -21.67 -27.10 2.53
CA TYR A 105 -23.07 -26.71 2.40
C TYR A 105 -23.91 -27.72 1.60
N GLU A 106 -23.30 -28.74 1.00
CA GLU A 106 -24.01 -29.71 0.12
C GLU A 106 -25.15 -30.46 0.83
N LYS A 107 -25.01 -30.69 2.13
CA LYS A 107 -26.03 -31.37 2.96
C LYS A 107 -26.92 -30.40 3.74
N GLU A 108 -26.63 -29.12 3.68
CA GLU A 108 -27.37 -28.10 4.41
C GLU A 108 -28.50 -27.54 3.56
N LYS A 109 -29.63 -27.24 4.22
CA LYS A 109 -30.71 -26.52 3.56
C LYS A 109 -30.43 -25.02 3.66
N PRO A 110 -30.53 -24.26 2.55
CA PRO A 110 -30.34 -22.83 2.59
C PRO A 110 -31.40 -22.18 3.48
N SER A 111 -31.00 -21.15 4.22
CA SER A 111 -31.89 -20.35 5.06
C SER A 111 -32.93 -19.59 4.21
N ARG A 112 -32.54 -19.18 3.01
CA ARG A 112 -33.44 -18.62 1.98
C ARG A 112 -32.87 -18.82 0.58
N LEU A 113 -33.73 -18.68 -0.43
CA LEU A 113 -33.34 -18.67 -1.84
C LEU A 113 -33.44 -17.25 -2.42
N GLU A 114 -32.47 -16.87 -3.22
CA GLU A 114 -32.48 -15.64 -4.02
C GLU A 114 -32.22 -16.00 -5.50
N GLY A 115 -33.30 -16.19 -6.26
CA GLY A 115 -33.21 -16.71 -7.62
C GLY A 115 -32.63 -18.13 -7.62
N ILE A 116 -31.54 -18.34 -8.37
CA ILE A 116 -30.82 -19.63 -8.43
C ILE A 116 -29.81 -19.82 -7.28
N CYS A 117 -29.71 -18.87 -6.36
CA CYS A 117 -28.69 -18.88 -5.31
C CYS A 117 -29.28 -19.30 -3.97
N GLY A 118 -28.56 -20.16 -3.26
CA GLY A 118 -28.83 -20.48 -1.85
C GLY A 118 -28.11 -19.49 -0.93
N ILE A 119 -28.82 -18.99 0.08
CA ILE A 119 -28.26 -18.14 1.13
C ILE A 119 -28.24 -18.92 2.44
N TYR A 120 -27.09 -18.95 3.09
CA TYR A 120 -26.84 -19.68 4.34
C TYR A 120 -26.37 -18.70 5.41
N SER A 121 -27.03 -18.68 6.56
CA SER A 121 -26.54 -17.93 7.71
C SER A 121 -25.35 -18.64 8.34
N VAL A 122 -24.27 -17.92 8.56
CA VAL A 122 -23.04 -18.47 9.17
C VAL A 122 -22.60 -17.60 10.33
N ARG A 123 -21.97 -18.22 11.32
CA ARG A 123 -21.41 -17.53 12.48
C ARG A 123 -19.94 -17.84 12.63
N ASN A 124 -19.14 -16.81 12.83
CA ASN A 124 -17.72 -16.92 13.07
C ASN A 124 -17.35 -16.25 14.40
N SER A 125 -16.44 -16.85 15.16
CA SER A 125 -16.00 -16.31 16.45
C SER A 125 -15.27 -14.96 16.33
N THR A 126 -14.62 -14.71 15.18
CA THR A 126 -13.85 -13.49 14.90
C THR A 126 -14.72 -12.38 14.31
N TRP A 127 -15.64 -12.73 13.41
CA TRP A 127 -16.39 -11.75 12.61
C TRP A 127 -17.89 -11.68 12.93
N GLY A 128 -18.39 -12.50 13.86
CA GLY A 128 -19.79 -12.50 14.27
C GLY A 128 -20.70 -13.21 13.27
N GLU A 129 -21.91 -12.67 13.10
CA GLU A 129 -22.91 -13.17 12.15
C GLU A 129 -22.56 -12.74 10.72
N GLY A 130 -22.77 -13.63 9.77
CA GLY A 130 -22.54 -13.40 8.36
C GLY A 130 -23.45 -14.26 7.49
N MET A 131 -23.20 -14.19 6.19
CA MET A 131 -23.93 -14.97 5.20
C MET A 131 -23.00 -15.56 4.15
N VAL A 132 -23.36 -16.75 3.69
CA VAL A 132 -22.79 -17.37 2.50
C VAL A 132 -23.83 -17.39 1.41
N ARG A 133 -23.43 -16.97 0.21
CA ARG A 133 -24.23 -17.06 -1.01
C ARG A 133 -23.54 -18.01 -1.99
N ILE A 134 -24.26 -19.06 -2.36
CA ILE A 134 -23.79 -20.05 -3.34
C ILE A 134 -24.71 -19.98 -4.56
N CYS A 135 -24.14 -19.76 -5.73
CA CYS A 135 -24.81 -19.83 -7.02
C CYS A 135 -24.06 -20.84 -7.91
N ASN A 136 -24.60 -21.16 -9.09
CA ASN A 136 -24.01 -22.16 -9.99
C ASN A 136 -22.52 -21.95 -10.33
N SER A 137 -22.05 -20.71 -10.38
CA SER A 137 -20.69 -20.37 -10.80
C SER A 137 -19.99 -19.39 -9.85
N SER A 138 -20.49 -19.25 -8.62
CA SER A 138 -19.91 -18.29 -7.67
C SER A 138 -20.20 -18.64 -6.22
N PHE A 139 -19.30 -18.21 -5.35
CA PHE A 139 -19.41 -18.28 -3.91
C PHE A 139 -19.12 -16.90 -3.33
N SER A 140 -19.91 -16.39 -2.40
CA SER A 140 -19.53 -15.27 -1.54
C SER A 140 -19.77 -15.57 -0.08
N LEU A 141 -18.88 -15.07 0.78
CA LEU A 141 -18.93 -15.13 2.23
C LEU A 141 -18.78 -13.70 2.74
N GLU A 142 -19.78 -13.21 3.44
CA GLU A 142 -19.90 -11.82 3.85
C GLU A 142 -20.15 -11.71 5.36
N PHE A 143 -19.26 -10.99 6.03
CA PHE A 143 -19.41 -10.46 7.37
C PHE A 143 -19.31 -8.93 7.33
N SER A 144 -19.57 -8.25 8.45
CA SER A 144 -19.52 -6.78 8.51
C SER A 144 -18.17 -6.20 8.06
N ASN A 145 -17.07 -6.88 8.40
CA ASN A 145 -15.69 -6.39 8.20
C ASN A 145 -14.86 -7.27 7.26
N TYR A 146 -15.46 -8.30 6.67
CA TYR A 146 -14.77 -9.26 5.81
C TYR A 146 -15.69 -9.74 4.70
N THR A 147 -15.19 -9.75 3.48
CA THR A 147 -15.84 -10.33 2.32
C THR A 147 -14.84 -11.21 1.60
N TYR A 148 -15.26 -12.42 1.30
CA TYR A 148 -14.59 -13.31 0.37
C TYR A 148 -15.54 -13.62 -0.77
N ALA A 149 -15.08 -13.56 -2.01
CA ALA A 149 -15.87 -13.97 -3.16
C ALA A 149 -15.01 -14.69 -4.19
N LEU A 150 -15.59 -15.71 -4.81
CA LEU A 150 -15.03 -16.43 -5.94
C LEU A 150 -16.08 -16.44 -7.05
N TRP A 151 -15.67 -16.03 -8.25
CA TRP A 151 -16.46 -16.15 -9.46
C TRP A 151 -15.70 -16.99 -10.49
N VAL A 152 -16.36 -18.02 -11.02
CA VAL A 152 -15.81 -18.91 -12.04
C VAL A 152 -16.43 -18.54 -13.39
N GLY A 153 -15.63 -17.88 -14.23
CA GLY A 153 -15.98 -17.55 -15.61
C GLY A 153 -15.55 -18.63 -16.59
N ARG A 154 -15.93 -18.50 -17.86
CA ARG A 154 -15.60 -19.48 -18.92
C ARG A 154 -14.12 -19.53 -19.30
N SER A 155 -13.41 -18.40 -19.21
CA SER A 155 -12.00 -18.29 -19.60
C SER A 155 -11.06 -18.14 -18.42
N ARG A 156 -11.57 -17.59 -17.31
CA ARG A 156 -10.81 -17.29 -16.10
C ARG A 156 -11.73 -17.21 -14.90
N SER A 157 -11.13 -17.35 -13.72
CA SER A 157 -11.82 -17.20 -12.45
C SER A 157 -11.21 -16.02 -11.69
N ILE A 158 -12.03 -15.36 -10.86
CA ILE A 158 -11.61 -14.19 -10.08
C ILE A 158 -11.92 -14.48 -8.62
N GLU A 159 -10.88 -14.45 -7.81
CA GLU A 159 -10.97 -14.44 -6.37
C GLU A 159 -10.82 -13.01 -5.86
N PHE A 160 -11.69 -12.65 -4.91
CA PHE A 160 -11.75 -11.34 -4.29
C PHE A 160 -11.78 -11.48 -2.78
N VAL A 161 -10.93 -10.73 -2.10
CA VAL A 161 -10.94 -10.60 -0.64
C VAL A 161 -10.99 -9.13 -0.28
N ARG A 162 -11.94 -8.76 0.58
CA ARG A 162 -12.04 -7.45 1.20
C ARG A 162 -12.03 -7.59 2.70
N LYS A 163 -11.19 -6.84 3.41
CA LYS A 163 -11.20 -6.82 4.87
C LYS A 163 -10.95 -5.42 5.43
N THR A 164 -11.61 -5.11 6.52
CA THR A 164 -11.37 -3.87 7.27
C THR A 164 -10.08 -4.01 8.07
N ILE A 165 -9.18 -3.05 7.90
CA ILE A 165 -7.92 -2.92 8.62
C ILE A 165 -7.98 -1.62 9.44
N PRO A 166 -8.00 -1.71 10.78
CA PRO A 166 -8.24 -0.53 11.62
C PRO A 166 -7.11 0.49 11.51
N GLU A 167 -5.87 0.04 11.50
CA GLU A 167 -4.69 0.90 11.40
C GLU A 167 -3.53 0.14 10.75
N ILE A 168 -2.72 0.86 9.98
CA ILE A 168 -1.40 0.44 9.54
C ILE A 168 -0.42 1.54 9.91
N GLU A 169 0.70 1.17 10.52
CA GLU A 169 1.87 2.02 10.66
C GLU A 169 3.07 1.29 10.04
N LYS A 170 3.74 1.95 9.10
CA LYS A 170 4.99 1.49 8.50
C LYS A 170 6.06 2.54 8.72
N ARG A 171 7.24 2.08 9.12
CA ARG A 171 8.41 2.94 9.33
C ARG A 171 9.56 2.47 8.48
N ALA A 172 10.33 3.41 7.97
CA ALA A 172 11.57 3.14 7.26
C ALA A 172 12.58 4.22 7.61
N ILE A 173 13.87 3.84 7.60
CA ILE A 173 14.98 4.78 7.64
C ILE A 173 15.81 4.52 6.41
N PHE A 174 16.11 5.58 5.66
CA PHE A 174 16.94 5.50 4.47
C PHE A 174 17.85 6.71 4.35
N LYS A 175 18.86 6.59 3.50
CA LYS A 175 19.77 7.70 3.17
C LYS A 175 19.38 8.33 1.85
N ILE A 176 19.44 9.64 1.76
CA ILE A 176 19.32 10.39 0.52
C ILE A 176 20.69 10.98 0.22
N ASN A 177 21.25 10.65 -0.95
CA ASN A 177 22.41 11.36 -1.46
C ASN A 177 21.97 12.74 -1.96
N LEU A 178 22.48 13.79 -1.34
CA LEU A 178 22.13 15.18 -1.61
C LEU A 178 22.70 15.70 -2.93
N ARG A 179 23.65 14.97 -3.55
CA ARG A 179 24.24 15.33 -4.85
C ARG A 179 23.30 15.05 -6.02
N ASP A 180 22.66 13.88 -5.99
CA ASP A 180 21.91 13.32 -7.11
C ASP A 180 20.47 12.93 -6.75
N ASN A 181 20.08 13.20 -5.51
CA ASN A 181 18.80 12.85 -4.88
C ASN A 181 18.53 11.34 -4.85
N THR A 182 19.56 10.50 -4.95
CA THR A 182 19.39 9.04 -4.92
C THR A 182 18.98 8.57 -3.52
N LEU A 183 17.91 7.78 -3.45
CA LEU A 183 17.45 7.07 -2.26
C LEU A 183 18.21 5.75 -2.12
N LEU A 184 18.82 5.56 -0.95
CA LEU A 184 19.60 4.39 -0.60
C LEU A 184 18.97 3.68 0.61
N ILE A 185 18.59 2.40 0.42
CA ILE A 185 18.17 1.51 1.50
C ILE A 185 19.28 0.48 1.70
N ASN A 186 19.87 0.43 2.89
CA ASN A 186 21.01 -0.44 3.20
C ASN A 186 22.16 -0.32 2.18
N GLY A 187 22.42 0.89 1.68
CA GLY A 187 23.46 1.17 0.68
C GLY A 187 23.08 0.83 -0.77
N THR A 188 21.91 0.21 -1.01
CA THR A 188 21.43 -0.11 -2.35
C THR A 188 20.53 1.02 -2.90
N PRO A 189 20.79 1.53 -4.12
CA PRO A 189 19.91 2.50 -4.77
C PRO A 189 18.53 1.91 -5.05
N VAL A 190 17.48 2.58 -4.58
CA VAL A 190 16.07 2.14 -4.79
C VAL A 190 15.25 3.13 -5.59
N GLY A 191 15.78 4.31 -5.89
CA GLY A 191 15.10 5.33 -6.67
C GLY A 191 15.69 6.71 -6.45
N LYS A 192 14.95 7.73 -6.87
CA LYS A 192 15.27 9.13 -6.62
C LYS A 192 14.19 9.76 -5.75
N ASN A 193 14.60 10.58 -4.79
CA ASN A 193 13.70 11.51 -4.15
C ASN A 193 13.34 12.62 -5.15
N LEU A 194 12.05 12.87 -5.33
CA LEU A 194 11.52 13.94 -6.19
C LEU A 194 10.86 15.06 -5.38
N LEU A 195 10.90 14.98 -4.04
CA LEU A 195 10.50 16.06 -3.13
C LEU A 195 11.57 17.15 -3.07
#